data_AF-A0A945CJN6-F1
#
_entry.id   AF-A0A945CJN6-F1
#
_cell.length_a   1.000
_cell.length_b   1.000
_cell.length_c   1.000
_cell.angle_alpha   90.00
_cell.angle_beta   90.00
_cell.angle_gamma   90.00
#
_symmetry.space_group_name_H-M   'P 1'
#
loop_
_entity.id
_entity.type
_entity.pdbx_description
1 polymer ?
#
loop_
_entity_poly.entity_id
_entity_poly.type
_entity_poly.pdbx_seq_one_letter_code
_entity_poly.pdbx_strand_id
1 'polypeptide(L)'
;MSQAESDRSLAEKVKYVDYEIPETALGKWADQCLTCLADEGDKRRYRFIFEGSTCMDGGEPYNAHIQVLLEGTERGVVVADGLISFAEEDMDAAKKMCEYLGEGEEFFQALQKAPPFCGRTLEEILAEPMPVNPAGCFCTEPMVNHKWRLALSTLHYALAQEAAAQDEIRV
;
A
#
# COMPACT_ATOMS: atom_id res chain seq x y z
N MET A 1 5.35 -18.28 -24.28
CA MET A 1 5.77 -18.11 -22.88
C MET A 1 4.50 -17.84 -22.11
N SER A 2 4.18 -18.72 -21.18
CA SER A 2 2.86 -18.83 -20.54
C SER A 2 2.72 -17.78 -19.44
N GLN A 3 1.53 -17.17 -19.27
CA GLN A 3 1.19 -16.30 -18.12
C GLN A 3 1.55 -16.94 -16.78
N ALA A 4 1.56 -18.27 -16.70
CA ALA A 4 1.87 -19.03 -15.49
C ALA A 4 3.34 -18.97 -15.04
N GLU A 5 4.29 -18.52 -15.87
CA GLU A 5 5.70 -18.35 -15.47
C GLU A 5 5.97 -16.94 -14.90
N SER A 6 5.16 -15.95 -15.30
CA SER A 6 5.22 -14.58 -14.79
C SER A 6 4.76 -14.53 -13.33
N ASP A 7 3.68 -15.23 -13.00
CA ASP A 7 3.09 -15.20 -11.65
C ASP A 7 3.97 -15.75 -10.51
N ARG A 8 5.12 -16.37 -10.82
CA ARG A 8 5.90 -17.19 -9.87
C ARG A 8 6.91 -16.41 -9.05
N SER A 9 7.52 -15.36 -9.60
CA SER A 9 8.82 -14.93 -9.05
C SER A 9 8.74 -14.01 -7.84
N LEU A 10 7.62 -13.33 -7.61
CA LEU A 10 7.51 -12.31 -6.56
C LEU A 10 7.06 -12.89 -5.22
N ALA A 11 6.00 -13.72 -5.22
CA ALA A 11 5.47 -14.37 -4.02
C ALA A 11 6.48 -15.32 -3.37
N GLU A 12 7.25 -16.06 -4.17
CA GLU A 12 8.30 -16.98 -3.70
C GLU A 12 9.44 -16.28 -2.91
N LYS A 13 9.57 -14.95 -3.06
CA LYS A 13 10.62 -14.15 -2.43
C LYS A 13 10.18 -13.50 -1.11
N VAL A 14 8.91 -13.67 -0.73
CA VAL A 14 8.35 -13.12 0.52
C VAL A 14 8.85 -13.92 1.72
N LYS A 15 9.22 -13.21 2.79
CA LYS A 15 9.59 -13.81 4.07
C LYS A 15 8.52 -13.58 5.11
N TYR A 16 8.60 -14.30 6.22
CA TYR A 16 7.65 -14.14 7.31
C TYR A 16 7.76 -12.76 7.98
N VAL A 17 6.61 -12.17 8.31
CA VAL A 17 6.46 -10.93 9.08
C VAL A 17 5.38 -11.14 10.13
N ASP A 18 5.62 -10.66 11.34
CA ASP A 18 4.60 -10.56 12.39
C ASP A 18 3.85 -9.22 12.23
N TYR A 19 2.55 -9.28 11.95
CA TYR A 19 1.77 -8.09 11.65
C TYR A 19 1.18 -7.48 12.93
N GLU A 20 1.28 -6.17 13.06
CA GLU A 20 0.55 -5.40 14.08
C GLU A 20 -0.97 -5.36 13.80
N ILE A 21 -1.37 -5.71 12.58
CA ILE A 21 -2.75 -5.74 12.11
C ILE A 21 -3.24 -7.19 12.11
N PRO A 22 -4.44 -7.49 12.64
CA PRO A 22 -4.99 -8.84 12.60
C PRO A 22 -5.09 -9.39 11.16
N GLU A 23 -4.65 -10.63 10.95
CA GLU A 23 -4.71 -11.30 9.64
C GLU A 23 -6.11 -11.36 9.04
N THR A 24 -7.16 -11.42 9.87
CA THR A 24 -8.56 -11.37 9.41
C THR A 24 -8.90 -10.03 8.74
N ALA A 25 -8.33 -8.92 9.21
CA ALA A 25 -8.48 -7.62 8.59
C ALA A 25 -7.64 -7.53 7.30
N LEU A 26 -6.41 -8.04 7.33
CA LEU A 26 -5.52 -8.09 6.16
C LEU A 26 -6.13 -8.91 5.03
N GLY A 27 -6.71 -10.08 5.32
CA GLY A 27 -7.41 -10.91 4.33
C GLY A 27 -8.61 -10.18 3.73
N LYS A 28 -9.45 -9.56 4.55
CA LYS A 28 -10.58 -8.76 4.06
C LYS A 28 -10.10 -7.63 3.13
N TRP A 29 -9.04 -6.91 3.50
CA TRP A 29 -8.52 -5.82 2.69
C TRP A 29 -7.78 -6.29 1.43
N ALA A 30 -7.11 -7.44 1.48
CA ALA A 30 -6.52 -8.06 0.30
C ALA A 30 -7.62 -8.40 -0.73
N ASP A 31 -8.77 -8.91 -0.27
CA ASP A 31 -9.88 -9.26 -1.14
C ASP A 31 -10.66 -8.05 -1.68
N GLN A 32 -10.85 -7.01 -0.85
CA GLN A 32 -11.79 -5.91 -1.15
C GLN A 32 -11.13 -4.61 -1.57
N CYS A 33 -9.91 -4.35 -1.12
CA CYS A 33 -9.26 -3.05 -1.24
C CYS A 33 -8.02 -3.11 -2.14
N LEU A 34 -7.50 -4.30 -2.46
CA LEU A 34 -6.28 -4.48 -3.22
C LEU A 34 -6.58 -4.88 -4.66
N THR A 35 -5.88 -4.29 -5.62
CA THR A 35 -5.97 -4.66 -7.04
C THR A 35 -4.57 -4.68 -7.66
N CYS A 36 -4.21 -5.76 -8.35
CA CYS A 36 -3.03 -5.80 -9.21
C CYS A 36 -3.34 -5.06 -10.51
N LEU A 37 -2.65 -3.96 -10.77
CA LEU A 37 -2.82 -3.13 -11.96
C LEU A 37 -1.98 -3.61 -13.14
N ALA A 38 -0.80 -4.19 -12.86
CA ALA A 38 0.12 -4.71 -13.86
C ALA A 38 0.99 -5.81 -13.25
N ASP A 39 1.21 -6.87 -14.02
CA ASP A 39 2.09 -7.97 -13.70
C ASP A 39 3.07 -8.19 -14.86
N GLU A 40 4.36 -7.98 -14.58
CA GLU A 40 5.49 -8.18 -15.47
C GLU A 40 6.48 -9.19 -14.87
N GLY A 41 5.98 -10.12 -14.08
CA GLY A 41 6.72 -11.21 -13.47
C GLY A 41 7.48 -10.78 -12.23
N ASP A 42 8.73 -10.37 -12.41
CA ASP A 42 9.54 -9.82 -11.33
C ASP A 42 9.09 -8.43 -10.88
N LYS A 43 8.11 -7.82 -11.56
CA LYS A 43 7.55 -6.52 -11.20
C LYS A 43 6.04 -6.58 -11.19
N ARG A 44 5.44 -6.08 -10.10
CA ARG A 44 3.99 -5.97 -9.98
C ARG A 44 3.59 -4.61 -9.44
N ARG A 45 2.65 -3.96 -10.11
CA ARG A 45 2.07 -2.70 -9.64
C ARG A 45 0.73 -2.99 -9.02
N TYR A 46 0.54 -2.54 -7.78
CA TYR A 46 -0.70 -2.68 -7.05
C TYR A 46 -1.32 -1.31 -6.74
N ARG A 47 -2.63 -1.31 -6.57
CA ARG A 47 -3.40 -0.23 -5.96
C ARG A 47 -4.12 -0.77 -4.73
N PHE A 48 -3.93 -0.11 -3.61
CA PHE A 48 -4.73 -0.28 -2.42
C PHE A 48 -5.67 0.92 -2.29
N ILE A 49 -6.97 0.67 -2.12
CA ILE A 49 -7.99 1.70 -1.89
C ILE A 49 -8.15 1.89 -0.38
N PHE A 50 -7.88 3.11 0.09
CA PHE A 50 -8.13 3.51 1.46
C PHE A 50 -9.37 4.40 1.53
N GLU A 51 -10.39 3.94 2.26
CA GLU A 51 -11.57 4.73 2.58
C GLU A 51 -11.28 5.60 3.80
N GLY A 52 -11.26 6.91 3.60
CA GLY A 52 -10.91 7.90 4.62
C GLY A 52 -12.00 8.94 4.82
N SER A 53 -11.73 9.87 5.72
CA SER A 53 -12.53 11.08 5.87
C SER A 53 -11.65 12.29 6.19
N THR A 54 -12.10 13.47 5.77
CA THR A 54 -11.39 14.71 6.02
C THR A 54 -11.40 15.06 7.52
N CYS A 55 -10.47 15.91 7.95
CA CYS A 55 -10.40 16.34 9.35
C CYS A 55 -11.36 17.50 9.69
N MET A 56 -11.97 18.14 8.69
CA MET A 56 -12.81 19.34 8.84
C MET A 56 -14.29 19.02 8.55
N ASP A 57 -15.18 19.92 8.97
CA ASP A 57 -16.60 19.94 8.63
C ASP A 57 -17.37 18.62 8.84
N GLY A 58 -17.04 17.91 9.92
CA GLY A 58 -17.71 16.66 10.28
C GLY A 58 -17.19 15.42 9.55
N GLY A 59 -16.14 15.55 8.74
CA GLY A 59 -15.45 14.46 8.07
C GLY A 59 -16.17 14.01 6.80
N GLU A 60 -15.78 14.61 5.69
CA GLU A 60 -16.29 14.22 4.37
C GLU A 60 -15.57 12.95 3.90
N PRO A 61 -16.31 11.90 3.54
CA PRO A 61 -15.71 10.66 3.07
C PRO A 61 -15.00 10.88 1.73
N TYR A 62 -13.94 10.13 1.50
CA TYR A 62 -13.21 10.10 0.24
C TYR A 62 -12.46 8.76 0.09
N ASN A 63 -12.08 8.43 -1.15
CA ASN A 63 -11.17 7.33 -1.45
C ASN A 63 -9.79 7.83 -1.86
N ALA A 64 -8.76 7.27 -1.23
CA ALA A 64 -7.37 7.44 -1.65
C ALA A 64 -6.85 6.17 -2.33
N HIS A 65 -6.09 6.35 -3.40
CA HIS A 65 -5.37 5.31 -4.10
C HIS A 65 -3.91 5.32 -3.66
N ILE A 66 -3.50 4.26 -2.96
CA ILE A 66 -2.12 4.03 -2.57
C ILE A 66 -1.54 3.05 -3.58
N GLN A 67 -0.67 3.54 -4.46
CA GLN A 67 -0.06 2.71 -5.49
C GLN A 67 1.35 2.33 -5.08
N VAL A 68 1.69 1.05 -5.29
CA VAL A 68 3.01 0.49 -4.98
C VAL A 68 3.50 -0.31 -6.17
N LEU A 69 4.73 -0.05 -6.59
CA LEU A 69 5.46 -0.92 -7.50
C LEU A 69 6.38 -1.82 -6.67
N LEU A 70 6.17 -3.12 -6.76
CA LEU A 70 7.00 -4.12 -6.14
C LEU A 70 7.93 -4.75 -7.16
N GLU A 71 9.16 -5.06 -6.75
CA GLU A 71 10.16 -5.75 -7.55
C GLU A 71 10.75 -6.93 -6.75
N GLY A 72 10.72 -8.13 -7.33
CA GLY A 72 11.31 -9.32 -6.75
C GLY A 72 12.82 -9.35 -6.96
N THR A 73 13.61 -9.24 -5.90
CA THR A 73 15.09 -9.25 -5.96
C THR A 73 15.70 -10.42 -5.18
N GLU A 74 17.01 -10.63 -5.28
CA GLU A 74 17.72 -11.63 -4.44
C GLU A 74 17.58 -11.36 -2.93
N ARG A 75 17.32 -10.11 -2.53
CA ARG A 75 17.13 -9.74 -1.11
C ARG A 75 15.73 -10.07 -0.59
N GLY A 76 14.76 -10.21 -1.48
CA GLY A 76 13.33 -10.29 -1.18
C GLY A 76 12.51 -9.37 -2.09
N VAL A 77 11.27 -9.10 -1.69
CA VAL A 77 10.37 -8.19 -2.41
C VAL A 77 10.63 -6.75 -2.01
N VAL A 78 11.10 -5.94 -2.95
CA VAL A 78 11.47 -4.53 -2.76
C VAL A 78 10.34 -3.60 -3.19
N VAL A 79 10.11 -2.54 -2.43
CA VAL A 79 9.28 -1.41 -2.88
C VAL A 79 10.11 -0.54 -3.81
N ALA A 80 9.89 -0.66 -5.12
CA ALA A 80 10.65 0.08 -6.13
C ALA A 80 10.15 1.52 -6.30
N ASP A 81 8.85 1.73 -6.18
CA ASP A 81 8.21 3.04 -6.28
C ASP A 81 6.86 3.04 -5.54
N GLY A 82 6.33 4.22 -5.25
CA GLY A 82 5.02 4.37 -4.64
C GLY A 82 4.51 5.81 -4.68
N LEU A 83 3.18 5.96 -4.66
CA LEU A 83 2.53 7.27 -4.56
C LEU A 83 1.16 7.14 -3.90
N ILE A 84 0.67 8.27 -3.40
CA ILE A 84 -0.71 8.43 -2.93
C ILE A 84 -1.40 9.46 -3.83
N SER A 85 -2.58 9.08 -4.32
CA SER A 85 -3.48 9.98 -5.05
C SER A 85 -4.91 9.81 -4.55
N PHE A 86 -5.83 10.65 -5.03
CA PHE A 86 -7.27 10.52 -4.72
C PHE A 86 -8.03 10.12 -5.98
N ALA A 87 -9.21 9.53 -5.81
CA ALA A 87 -10.13 9.32 -6.93
C ALA A 87 -10.62 10.67 -7.46
N GLU A 88 -10.94 10.74 -8.76
CA GLU A 88 -11.29 12.02 -9.41
C GLU A 88 -12.56 12.61 -8.81
N GLU A 89 -13.55 11.76 -8.55
CA GLU A 89 -14.81 12.06 -7.88
C GLU A 89 -14.64 12.55 -6.43
N ASP A 90 -13.52 12.21 -5.79
CA ASP A 90 -13.23 12.49 -4.39
C ASP A 90 -12.28 13.69 -4.20
N MET A 91 -11.81 14.29 -5.29
CA MET A 91 -10.89 15.42 -5.25
C MET A 91 -11.46 16.60 -4.47
N ASP A 92 -12.75 16.91 -4.63
CA ASP A 92 -13.39 18.03 -3.94
C ASP A 92 -13.48 17.80 -2.43
N ALA A 93 -13.70 16.57 -1.99
CA ALA A 93 -13.63 16.20 -0.58
C ALA A 93 -12.18 16.27 -0.08
N ALA A 94 -11.21 15.69 -0.80
CA ALA A 94 -9.80 15.68 -0.42
C ALA A 94 -9.23 17.10 -0.22
N LYS A 95 -9.68 18.08 -1.01
CA LYS A 95 -9.30 19.50 -0.89
C LYS A 95 -9.77 20.17 0.40
N LYS A 96 -10.67 19.54 1.17
CA LYS A 96 -11.12 20.03 2.49
C LYS A 96 -10.23 19.55 3.64
N MET A 97 -9.16 18.80 3.35
CA MET A 97 -8.16 18.48 4.37
C MET A 97 -7.43 19.74 4.82
N CYS A 98 -7.14 19.81 6.11
CA CYS A 98 -6.46 20.94 6.73
C CYS A 98 -5.16 21.32 6.04
N GLU A 99 -4.37 20.32 5.67
CA GLU A 99 -3.09 20.51 4.98
C GLU A 99 -3.26 21.08 3.58
N TYR A 100 -4.31 20.68 2.85
CA TYR A 100 -4.63 21.30 1.56
C TYR A 100 -5.07 22.76 1.73
N LEU A 101 -5.84 23.07 2.78
CA LEU A 101 -6.25 24.45 3.04
C LEU A 101 -5.06 25.37 3.39
N GLY A 102 -3.96 24.81 3.92
CA GLY A 102 -2.72 25.53 4.22
C GLY A 102 -1.77 25.60 3.02
N GLU A 103 -1.45 24.45 2.43
CA GLU A 103 -0.36 24.28 1.44
C GLU A 103 -0.86 24.12 0.00
N GLY A 104 -2.18 23.99 -0.20
CA GLY A 104 -2.80 23.83 -1.51
C GLY A 104 -2.29 22.61 -2.28
N GLU A 105 -1.97 22.81 -3.56
CA GLU A 105 -1.49 21.74 -4.44
C GLU A 105 -0.14 21.14 -4.01
N GLU A 106 0.67 21.87 -3.22
CA GLU A 106 1.97 21.35 -2.74
C GLU A 106 1.77 20.12 -1.84
N PHE A 107 0.68 20.09 -1.07
CA PHE A 107 0.30 18.93 -0.26
C PHE A 107 0.05 17.68 -1.13
N PHE A 108 -0.74 17.81 -2.19
CA PHE A 108 -1.00 16.68 -3.11
C PHE A 108 0.26 16.28 -3.87
N GLN A 109 1.09 17.24 -4.29
CA GLN A 109 2.36 16.93 -4.93
C GLN A 109 3.32 16.19 -3.98
N ALA A 110 3.31 16.52 -2.68
CA ALA A 110 4.10 15.81 -1.69
C ALA A 110 3.66 14.34 -1.54
N LEU A 111 2.34 14.07 -1.55
CA LEU A 111 1.78 12.72 -1.52
C LEU A 111 2.10 11.88 -2.78
N GLN A 112 2.34 12.54 -3.91
CA GLN A 112 2.70 11.89 -5.17
C GLN A 112 4.20 11.60 -5.31
N LYS A 113 5.04 12.07 -4.38
CA LYS A 113 6.47 11.74 -4.37
C LYS A 113 6.69 10.32 -3.88
N ALA A 114 7.74 9.70 -4.42
CA ALA A 114 8.20 8.40 -3.94
C ALA A 114 8.44 8.44 -2.42
N PRO A 115 7.89 7.49 -1.64
CA PRO A 115 8.07 7.47 -0.20
C PRO A 115 9.54 7.24 0.18
N PRO A 116 9.98 7.68 1.36
CA PRO A 116 11.39 7.63 1.78
C PRO A 116 11.93 6.20 1.97
N PHE A 117 11.05 5.20 1.96
CA PHE A 117 11.40 3.79 2.11
C PHE A 117 11.57 3.03 0.78
N CYS A 118 11.42 3.68 -0.38
CA CYS A 118 11.71 3.05 -1.66
C CYS A 118 13.15 2.49 -1.70
N GLY A 119 13.32 1.33 -2.34
CA GLY A 119 14.57 0.57 -2.39
C GLY A 119 14.80 -0.40 -1.22
N ARG A 120 13.87 -0.45 -0.26
CA ARG A 120 13.88 -1.39 0.87
C ARG A 120 12.93 -2.56 0.64
N THR A 121 13.19 -3.69 1.30
CA THR A 121 12.25 -4.82 1.23
C THR A 121 10.99 -4.57 2.05
N LEU A 122 9.88 -5.20 1.69
CA LEU A 122 8.64 -5.12 2.47
C LEU A 122 8.89 -5.48 3.94
N GLU A 123 9.67 -6.51 4.21
CA GLU A 123 9.98 -6.95 5.57
C GLU A 123 10.84 -5.94 6.33
N GLU A 124 11.82 -5.30 5.68
CA GLU A 124 12.61 -4.22 6.29
C GLU A 124 11.74 -3.03 6.68
N ILE A 125 10.74 -2.70 5.87
CA ILE A 125 9.81 -1.60 6.13
C ILE A 125 8.82 -2.01 7.23
N LEU A 126 8.31 -3.24 7.17
CA LEU A 126 7.34 -3.74 8.13
C LEU A 126 7.95 -4.02 9.52
N ALA A 127 9.24 -4.33 9.61
CA ALA A 127 9.93 -4.51 10.88
C ALA A 127 10.32 -3.18 11.56
N GLU A 128 10.44 -2.08 10.82
CA GLU A 128 10.86 -0.80 11.40
C GLU A 128 9.69 -0.10 12.13
N PRO A 129 9.89 0.32 13.39
CA PRO A 129 8.92 1.14 14.10
C PRO A 129 8.78 2.50 13.41
N MET A 130 7.55 2.87 13.08
CA MET A 130 7.23 4.15 12.45
C MET A 130 6.15 4.87 13.28
N PRO A 131 6.28 6.18 13.54
CA PRO A 131 5.20 6.94 14.15
C PRO A 131 3.95 6.87 13.27
N VAL A 132 2.84 6.41 13.83
CA VAL A 132 1.56 6.27 13.13
C VAL A 132 0.44 6.99 13.87
N ASN A 133 -0.53 7.51 13.12
CA ASN A 133 -1.78 8.05 13.63
C ASN A 133 -2.95 7.53 12.77
N PRO A 134 -3.96 6.85 13.35
CA PRO A 134 -5.05 6.22 12.61
C PRO A 134 -6.16 7.18 12.15
N ALA A 135 -5.97 8.51 12.27
CA ALA A 135 -6.93 9.48 11.76
C ALA A 135 -7.24 9.25 10.27
N GLY A 136 -8.46 9.56 9.82
CA GLY A 136 -8.90 9.31 8.45
C GLY A 136 -8.16 10.11 7.37
N CYS A 137 -7.57 11.26 7.72
CA CYS A 137 -6.95 12.19 6.76
C CYS A 137 -5.46 11.94 6.49
N PHE A 138 -4.83 12.70 5.59
CA PHE A 138 -3.40 12.64 5.29
C PHE A 138 -2.61 13.86 5.80
N CYS A 139 -3.18 14.68 6.69
CA CYS A 139 -2.63 16.01 7.02
C CYS A 139 -1.23 15.99 7.67
N THR A 140 -0.78 14.89 8.28
CA THR A 140 0.54 14.85 8.94
C THR A 140 1.28 13.57 8.60
N GLU A 141 2.60 13.60 8.70
CA GLU A 141 3.44 12.43 8.40
C GLU A 141 3.02 11.16 9.16
N PRO A 142 2.70 11.17 10.47
CA PRO A 142 2.21 9.97 11.15
C PRO A 142 0.90 9.42 10.56
N MET A 143 0.04 10.30 10.05
CA MET A 143 -1.19 9.88 9.37
C MET A 143 -0.89 9.23 8.02
N VAL A 144 0.04 9.79 7.23
CA VAL A 144 0.49 9.21 5.96
C VAL A 144 1.15 7.85 6.19
N ASN A 145 2.05 7.76 7.17
CA ASN A 145 2.73 6.55 7.59
C ASN A 145 1.77 5.42 7.95
N HIS A 146 0.68 5.75 8.64
CA HIS A 146 -0.36 4.76 8.96
C HIS A 146 -0.96 4.14 7.69
N LYS A 147 -1.22 4.92 6.64
CA LYS A 147 -1.83 4.41 5.40
C LYS A 147 -0.84 3.58 4.60
N TRP A 148 0.43 3.99 4.58
CA TRP A 148 1.50 3.15 4.05
C TRP A 148 1.58 1.81 4.80
N ARG A 149 1.49 1.82 6.13
CA ARG A 149 1.51 0.60 6.95
C ARG A 149 0.36 -0.34 6.60
N LEU A 150 -0.85 0.17 6.46
CA LEU A 150 -2.03 -0.61 6.06
C LEU A 150 -1.84 -1.23 4.67
N ALA A 151 -1.46 -0.42 3.68
CA ALA A 151 -1.28 -0.88 2.31
C ALA A 151 -0.16 -1.92 2.19
N LEU A 152 1.02 -1.65 2.77
CA LEU A 152 2.17 -2.56 2.68
C LEU A 152 1.96 -3.86 3.47
N SER A 153 1.29 -3.82 4.62
CA SER A 153 0.95 -5.04 5.37
C SER A 153 -0.05 -5.90 4.58
N THR A 154 -1.05 -5.27 3.95
CA THR A 154 -2.04 -5.97 3.13
C THR A 154 -1.39 -6.58 1.89
N LEU A 155 -0.51 -5.85 1.22
CA LEU A 155 0.27 -6.32 0.08
C LEU A 155 1.14 -7.52 0.44
N HIS A 156 1.90 -7.41 1.53
CA HIS A 156 2.75 -8.49 2.00
C HIS A 156 1.93 -9.74 2.37
N TYR A 157 0.80 -9.56 3.06
CA TYR A 157 -0.12 -10.64 3.39
C TYR A 157 -0.65 -11.34 2.14
N ALA A 158 -1.12 -10.58 1.13
CA ALA A 158 -1.63 -11.15 -0.12
C ALA A 158 -0.57 -12.03 -0.81
N LEU A 159 0.67 -11.53 -0.92
CA LEU A 159 1.77 -12.30 -1.52
C LEU A 159 2.16 -13.53 -0.69
N ALA A 160 2.13 -13.44 0.64
CA ALA A 160 2.40 -14.59 1.52
C ALA A 160 1.33 -15.70 1.36
N GLN A 161 0.06 -15.32 1.20
CA GLN A 161 -1.03 -16.26 0.93
C GLN A 161 -0.91 -16.91 -0.46
N GLU A 162 -0.49 -16.14 -1.47
CA GLU A 162 -0.17 -16.68 -2.80
C GLU A 162 0.94 -17.75 -2.71
N ALA A 163 2.02 -17.48 -1.96
CA ALA A 163 3.12 -18.41 -1.77
C ALA A 163 2.69 -19.69 -1.02
N ALA A 164 1.90 -19.55 0.04
CA ALA A 164 1.40 -20.69 0.82
C ALA A 164 0.48 -21.60 0.00
N ALA A 165 -0.44 -21.02 -0.78
CA ALA A 165 -1.32 -21.78 -1.66
C ALA A 165 -0.55 -22.54 -2.75
N GLN A 166 0.61 -22.02 -3.18
CA GLN A 166 1.48 -22.69 -4.14
C GLN A 166 2.22 -23.89 -3.55
N ASP A 167 2.62 -23.83 -2.28
CA ASP A 167 3.26 -24.96 -1.60
C ASP A 167 2.29 -26.13 -1.38
N GLU A 168 1.01 -25.87 -1.10
CA GLU A 168 -0.02 -26.90 -0.97
C GLU A 168 -0.30 -27.66 -2.28
N ILE A 169 -0.13 -27.00 -3.43
CA ILE A 169 -0.29 -27.63 -4.76
C ILE A 169 0.90 -28.54 -5.11
N ARG A 170 2.06 -28.37 -4.45
CA ARG A 170 3.30 -29.11 -4.72
C ARG A 170 3.43 -30.42 -3.93
N VAL A 171 2.56 -30.67 -2.95
CA VAL A 171 2.52 -31.88 -2.10
C VAL A 171 1.65 -32.96 -2.74
#